data_AF-A0A2U2MXK2-F1
#
_entry.id   AF-A0A2U2MXK2-F1
#
_cell.length_a   1.000
_cell.length_b   1.000
_cell.length_c   1.000
_cell.angle_alpha   90.00
_cell.angle_beta   90.00
_cell.angle_gamma   90.00
#
_symmetry.space_group_name_H-M   'P 1'
#
loop_
_entity.id
_entity.type
_entity.pdbx_description
1 polymer ?
#
loop_
_entity_poly.entity_id
_entity_poly.type
_entity_poly.pdbx_seq_one_letter_code
_entity_poly.pdbx_strand_id
1 'polypeptide(L)'
;MPPTSLRAAGWVAVALALLAGGAAAQPEVAFQQASYVDEFREDGVVKVRGRVIAGLRFSGQNHPQRLLLAPIAEDGTDALCVRVITSDGLYAGRSHYTLDSPAAPAGAIARLPYLEGREFQENPVNLAAYEETLEGRGGDFATLITPGDCPGEAIRTVLVGLWSDDGKRAATPPVELLVNGMGASDVRVTWESGQGRRLVRCVQSQSGRRVGFDFTCPLAWEPGAAEYTVTVTLRELGMVTGRAHFRALLP
;
A
#
# COMPACT_ATOMS: atom_id res chain seq x y z
N MET A 1 -29.24 -79.53 -10.79
CA MET A 1 -28.48 -79.10 -11.97
C MET A 1 -28.98 -77.72 -12.38
N PRO A 2 -28.07 -76.74 -12.58
CA PRO A 2 -28.35 -75.33 -12.93
C PRO A 2 -28.69 -75.24 -14.45
N PRO A 3 -28.90 -74.06 -15.10
CA PRO A 3 -28.65 -72.66 -14.70
C PRO A 3 -29.84 -71.71 -15.02
N THR A 4 -29.87 -70.45 -14.59
CA THR A 4 -29.43 -69.33 -15.45
C THR A 4 -29.47 -68.01 -14.71
N SER A 5 -28.37 -67.28 -14.91
CA SER A 5 -28.05 -65.90 -14.57
C SER A 5 -29.07 -64.87 -15.07
N LEU A 6 -29.28 -63.80 -14.29
CA LEU A 6 -29.50 -62.47 -14.86
C LEU A 6 -28.84 -61.39 -14.01
N ARG A 7 -27.85 -60.77 -14.64
CA ARG A 7 -27.07 -59.62 -14.19
C ARG A 7 -27.99 -58.40 -14.19
N ALA A 8 -28.26 -57.81 -13.02
CA ALA A 8 -28.80 -56.46 -12.96
C ALA A 8 -27.63 -55.49 -12.90
N ALA A 9 -27.47 -54.74 -13.99
CA ALA A 9 -26.41 -53.78 -14.23
C ALA A 9 -26.41 -52.69 -13.16
N GLY A 10 -25.24 -52.49 -12.55
CA GLY A 10 -24.98 -51.35 -11.69
C GLY A 10 -25.04 -50.05 -12.50
N TRP A 11 -25.87 -49.13 -12.03
CA TRP A 11 -25.78 -47.72 -12.37
C TRP A 11 -25.32 -46.98 -11.11
N VAL A 12 -24.01 -46.97 -10.89
CA VAL A 12 -23.41 -45.99 -9.98
C VAL A 12 -23.39 -44.68 -10.73
N ALA A 13 -24.43 -43.87 -10.52
CA ALA A 13 -24.44 -42.48 -10.93
C ALA A 13 -23.37 -41.73 -10.11
N VAL A 14 -22.15 -41.69 -10.65
CA VAL A 14 -21.11 -40.78 -10.15
C VAL A 14 -21.56 -39.38 -10.55
N ALA A 15 -22.28 -38.72 -9.64
CA ALA A 15 -22.51 -37.29 -9.71
C ALA A 15 -21.16 -36.59 -9.60
N LEU A 16 -20.57 -36.27 -10.76
CA LEU A 16 -19.51 -35.28 -10.88
C LEU A 16 -20.10 -33.94 -10.44
N ALA A 17 -20.17 -33.71 -9.12
CA ALA A 17 -20.30 -32.39 -8.57
C ALA A 17 -19.01 -31.66 -8.94
N LEU A 18 -19.04 -31.01 -10.11
CA LEU A 18 -18.14 -29.94 -10.48
C LEU A 18 -18.23 -28.89 -9.37
N LEU A 19 -17.37 -29.04 -8.37
CA LEU A 19 -16.95 -27.98 -7.49
C LEU A 19 -16.21 -26.98 -8.37
N ALA A 20 -16.98 -26.18 -9.11
CA ALA A 20 -16.54 -24.92 -9.65
C ALA A 20 -16.17 -24.07 -8.44
N GLY A 21 -14.92 -24.20 -8.00
CA GLY A 21 -14.28 -23.24 -7.10
C GLY A 21 -14.17 -21.93 -7.86
N GLY A 22 -15.30 -21.24 -7.98
CA GLY A 22 -15.30 -19.84 -8.37
C GLY A 22 -14.48 -19.13 -7.31
N ALA A 23 -13.31 -18.65 -7.69
CA ALA A 23 -12.63 -17.63 -6.91
C ALA A 23 -13.65 -16.50 -6.74
N ALA A 24 -14.24 -16.40 -5.55
CA ALA A 24 -15.16 -15.32 -5.24
C ALA A 24 -14.37 -14.03 -5.42
N ALA A 25 -14.82 -13.18 -6.36
CA ALA A 25 -14.23 -11.87 -6.53
C ALA A 25 -14.28 -11.15 -5.17
N GLN A 26 -13.14 -10.63 -4.72
CA GLN A 26 -13.08 -9.83 -3.50
C GLN A 26 -14.06 -8.66 -3.64
N PRO A 27 -14.89 -8.36 -2.63
CA PRO A 27 -15.84 -7.26 -2.73
C PRO A 27 -15.08 -5.94 -2.85
N GLU A 28 -15.47 -5.11 -3.81
CA GLU A 28 -14.93 -3.77 -3.99
C GLU A 28 -15.87 -2.73 -3.36
N VAL A 29 -15.30 -1.75 -2.66
CA VAL A 29 -16.07 -0.65 -2.04
C VAL A 29 -15.45 0.68 -2.44
N ALA A 30 -16.27 1.60 -2.95
CA ALA A 30 -15.83 2.93 -3.34
C ALA A 30 -15.89 3.89 -2.14
N PHE A 31 -14.76 4.51 -1.81
CA PHE A 31 -14.71 5.60 -0.84
C PHE A 31 -14.84 6.95 -1.55
N GLN A 32 -15.38 7.92 -0.84
CA GLN A 32 -15.48 9.30 -1.29
C GLN A 32 -14.41 10.14 -0.61
N GLN A 33 -13.80 11.05 -1.36
CA GLN A 33 -12.83 11.99 -0.80
C GLN A 33 -13.59 13.06 -0.01
N ALA A 34 -13.43 13.05 1.31
CA ALA A 34 -14.08 14.00 2.21
C ALA A 34 -13.31 15.32 2.31
N SER A 35 -11.99 15.27 2.21
CA SER A 35 -11.14 16.47 2.18
C SER A 35 -9.78 16.18 1.59
N TYR A 36 -9.17 17.20 0.98
CA TYR A 36 -7.81 17.17 0.45
C TYR A 36 -7.01 18.37 0.91
N VAL A 37 -5.74 18.14 1.27
CA VAL A 37 -4.77 19.18 1.60
C VAL A 37 -3.47 18.86 0.89
N ASP A 38 -2.98 19.81 0.11
CA ASP A 38 -1.67 19.81 -0.50
C ASP A 38 -0.74 20.81 0.19
N GLU A 39 0.53 20.45 0.25
CA GLU A 39 1.60 21.30 0.73
C GLU A 39 2.72 21.25 -0.33
N PHE A 40 2.95 22.39 -0.98
CA PHE A 40 4.10 22.59 -1.86
C PHE A 40 5.08 23.59 -1.25
N ARG A 41 6.37 23.28 -1.33
CA ARG A 41 7.44 24.10 -0.74
C ARG A 41 8.40 24.59 -1.81
N GLU A 42 8.20 25.83 -2.24
CA GLU A 42 9.04 26.50 -3.25
C GLU A 42 10.44 26.84 -2.74
N ASP A 43 10.60 27.06 -1.43
CA ASP A 43 11.85 27.55 -0.84
C ASP A 43 12.97 26.50 -0.77
N GLY A 44 12.69 25.25 -1.15
CA GLY A 44 13.65 24.15 -1.16
C GLY A 44 14.13 23.69 0.22
N VAL A 45 13.61 24.27 1.31
CA VAL A 45 14.00 23.93 2.68
C VAL A 45 13.03 22.90 3.24
N VAL A 46 13.20 21.66 2.80
CA VAL A 46 12.47 20.54 3.40
C VAL A 46 13.17 20.12 4.69
N LYS A 47 12.69 20.62 5.84
CA LYS A 47 12.90 19.91 7.11
C LYS A 47 11.83 18.83 7.18
N VAL A 48 12.18 17.60 6.79
CA VAL A 48 11.32 16.45 7.07
C VAL A 48 11.37 16.19 8.57
N ARG A 49 10.56 16.93 9.32
CA ARG A 49 10.20 16.58 10.69
C ARG A 49 9.07 15.59 10.57
N GLY A 50 9.30 14.34 10.94
CA GLY A 50 8.29 13.35 10.66
C GLY A 50 8.63 11.95 11.10
N ARG A 51 7.83 11.04 10.56
CA ARG A 51 7.80 9.62 10.92
C ARG A 51 8.87 8.89 10.12
N VAL A 52 9.36 7.79 10.68
CA VAL A 52 10.35 6.89 10.05
C VAL A 52 9.85 6.39 8.69
N ILE A 53 8.55 6.14 8.57
CA ILE A 53 7.93 5.56 7.37
C ILE A 53 7.41 6.70 6.50
N ALA A 54 7.89 6.75 5.25
CA ALA A 54 7.35 7.66 4.25
C ALA A 54 6.19 7.02 3.48
N GLY A 55 6.24 5.70 3.24
CA GLY A 55 5.15 4.95 2.61
C GLY A 55 5.58 3.59 2.08
N LEU A 56 4.65 2.91 1.41
CA LEU A 56 4.91 1.71 0.62
C LEU A 56 4.46 1.95 -0.82
N ARG A 57 5.06 1.22 -1.75
CA ARG A 57 4.64 1.18 -3.16
C ARG A 57 4.92 -0.18 -3.77
N PHE A 58 4.29 -0.47 -4.90
CA PHE A 58 4.71 -1.56 -5.76
C PHE A 58 5.85 -1.12 -6.66
N SER A 59 6.84 -1.99 -6.85
CA SER A 59 8.00 -1.73 -7.71
C SER A 59 7.57 -1.36 -9.12
N GLY A 60 8.16 -0.30 -9.68
CA GLY A 60 7.84 0.20 -11.02
C GLY A 60 6.64 1.14 -11.09
N GLN A 61 5.90 1.34 -9.99
CA GLN A 61 4.89 2.39 -9.89
C GLN A 61 5.54 3.72 -9.49
N ASN A 62 6.16 4.36 -10.48
CA ASN A 62 6.84 5.65 -10.31
C ASN A 62 5.93 6.85 -10.57
N HIS A 63 4.69 6.61 -11.00
CA HIS A 63 3.66 7.65 -11.11
C HIS A 63 2.36 7.25 -10.39
N PRO A 64 1.73 8.17 -9.64
CA PRO A 64 0.42 7.98 -9.04
C PRO A 64 -0.60 7.93 -10.18
N GLN A 65 -1.44 6.91 -10.15
CA GLN A 65 -2.53 6.76 -11.12
C GLN A 65 -3.84 7.32 -10.58
N ARG A 66 -4.90 7.23 -11.37
CA ARG A 66 -6.22 7.77 -10.99
C ARG A 66 -6.83 7.10 -9.77
N LEU A 67 -6.64 5.79 -9.65
CA LEU A 67 -7.21 4.96 -8.60
C LEU A 67 -6.14 4.37 -7.71
N LEU A 68 -6.41 4.38 -6.41
CA LEU A 68 -5.63 3.68 -5.40
C LEU A 68 -6.49 2.57 -4.80
N LEU A 69 -6.01 1.34 -4.89
CA LEU A 69 -6.67 0.15 -4.37
C LEU A 69 -6.01 -0.26 -3.05
N ALA A 70 -6.76 -0.32 -1.95
CA ALA A 70 -6.22 -0.69 -0.64
C ALA A 70 -7.05 -1.78 0.04
N PRO A 71 -6.43 -2.78 0.70
CA PRO A 71 -7.18 -3.76 1.48
C PRO A 71 -7.85 -3.11 2.69
N ILE A 72 -9.07 -3.56 3.03
CA ILE A 72 -9.74 -3.20 4.27
C ILE A 72 -9.32 -4.18 5.38
N ALA A 73 -8.88 -3.62 6.51
CA ALA A 73 -8.46 -4.36 7.69
C ALA A 73 -9.58 -5.21 8.31
N GLU A 74 -9.22 -6.18 9.14
CA GLU A 74 -10.15 -7.15 9.74
C GLU A 74 -11.23 -6.51 10.64
N ASP A 75 -10.94 -5.35 11.21
CA ASP A 75 -11.87 -4.56 12.01
C ASP A 75 -12.87 -3.75 11.17
N GLY A 76 -12.71 -3.75 9.84
CA GLY A 76 -13.42 -2.84 8.95
C GLY A 76 -13.00 -1.40 9.18
N THR A 77 -13.33 -0.53 8.23
CA THR A 77 -13.18 0.91 8.44
C THR A 77 -14.15 1.68 7.57
N ASP A 78 -14.59 2.82 8.08
CA ASP A 78 -15.41 3.82 7.38
C ASP A 78 -14.58 5.02 6.92
N ALA A 79 -13.31 5.11 7.33
CA ALA A 79 -12.42 6.21 7.00
C ALA A 79 -11.00 5.75 6.67
N LEU A 80 -10.37 6.41 5.70
CA LEU A 80 -8.98 6.16 5.31
C LEU A 80 -8.24 7.48 5.16
N CYS A 81 -7.04 7.55 5.73
CA CYS A 81 -6.10 8.62 5.46
C CYS A 81 -5.07 8.15 4.43
N VAL A 82 -4.94 8.89 3.34
CA VAL A 82 -3.89 8.71 2.34
C VAL A 82 -2.94 9.89 2.41
N ARG A 83 -1.65 9.60 2.55
CA ARG A 83 -0.58 10.59 2.48
C ARG A 83 0.33 10.26 1.32
N VAL A 84 0.68 11.27 0.54
CA VAL A 84 1.65 11.14 -0.55
C VAL A 84 2.77 12.13 -0.28
N ILE A 85 4.01 11.69 -0.44
CA ILE A 85 5.18 12.56 -0.37
C ILE A 85 6.16 12.20 -1.47
N THR A 86 6.77 13.20 -2.08
CA THR A 86 7.82 13.01 -3.09
C THR A 86 9.17 12.74 -2.44
N SER A 87 10.09 12.15 -3.18
CA SER A 87 11.42 11.79 -2.70
C SER A 87 12.24 13.01 -2.35
N ASP A 88 12.06 14.16 -3.01
CA ASP A 88 12.68 15.42 -2.61
C ASP A 88 11.94 16.12 -1.45
N GLY A 89 10.73 15.65 -1.12
CA GLY A 89 9.88 16.17 -0.06
C GLY A 89 9.32 17.57 -0.33
N LEU A 90 9.42 18.07 -1.56
CA LEU A 90 8.90 19.39 -1.93
C LEU A 90 7.38 19.39 -2.07
N TYR A 91 6.82 18.25 -2.46
CA TYR A 91 5.39 18.00 -2.48
C TYR A 91 4.99 17.00 -1.39
N ALA A 92 3.96 17.37 -0.62
CA ALA A 92 3.24 16.46 0.27
C ALA A 92 1.72 16.66 0.12
N GLY A 93 0.99 15.59 -0.16
CA GLY A 93 -0.47 15.58 -0.23
C GLY A 93 -1.08 14.74 0.88
N ARG A 94 -2.28 15.11 1.31
CA ARG A 94 -3.05 14.40 2.31
C ARG A 94 -4.52 14.39 1.93
N SER A 95 -5.07 13.20 1.77
CA SER A 95 -6.47 12.98 1.43
C SER A 95 -7.15 12.19 2.54
N HIS A 96 -8.31 12.66 2.95
CA HIS A 96 -9.21 11.93 3.82
C HIS A 96 -10.35 11.34 2.99
N TYR A 97 -10.61 10.06 3.18
CA TYR A 97 -11.64 9.31 2.48
C TYR A 97 -12.63 8.72 3.46
N THR A 98 -13.92 8.77 3.14
CA THR A 98 -15.00 8.21 3.97
C THR A 98 -15.95 7.32 3.16
N LEU A 99 -16.71 6.47 3.86
CA LEU A 99 -17.82 5.70 3.31
C LEU A 99 -19.17 6.28 3.74
N ASP A 100 -20.09 6.45 2.78
CA ASP A 100 -21.46 6.91 3.02
C ASP A 100 -22.42 5.80 3.50
N SER A 101 -21.92 4.58 3.65
CA SER A 101 -22.67 3.36 3.93
C SER A 101 -21.92 2.56 5.02
N PRO A 102 -22.45 1.45 5.58
CA PRO A 102 -21.82 0.81 6.74
C PRO A 102 -20.39 0.38 6.40
N ALA A 103 -19.54 0.34 7.43
CA ALA A 103 -18.11 0.06 7.31
C ALA A 103 -17.82 -1.06 6.30
N ALA A 104 -16.81 -0.85 5.45
CA ALA A 104 -16.47 -1.85 4.46
C ALA A 104 -16.13 -3.18 5.14
N PRO A 105 -16.60 -4.32 4.59
CA PRO A 105 -16.31 -5.61 5.18
C PRO A 105 -14.82 -5.91 5.13
N ALA A 106 -14.33 -6.61 6.15
CA ALA A 106 -12.97 -7.11 6.20
C ALA A 106 -12.58 -7.85 4.91
N GLY A 107 -11.38 -7.58 4.39
CA GLY A 107 -10.89 -8.20 3.16
C GLY A 107 -11.49 -7.64 1.87
N ALA A 108 -12.35 -6.62 1.94
CA ALA A 108 -12.74 -5.84 0.77
C ALA A 108 -11.56 -5.03 0.22
N ILE A 109 -11.68 -4.63 -1.04
CA ILE A 109 -10.75 -3.70 -1.68
C ILE A 109 -11.41 -2.31 -1.74
N ALA A 110 -10.82 -1.35 -1.04
CA ALA A 110 -11.17 0.06 -1.13
C ALA A 110 -10.72 0.62 -2.48
N ARG A 111 -11.61 1.35 -3.16
CA ARG A 111 -11.30 2.14 -4.34
C ARG A 111 -11.30 3.62 -3.98
N LEU A 112 -10.14 4.24 -4.07
CA LEU A 112 -9.94 5.63 -3.69
C LEU A 112 -9.71 6.47 -4.97
N PRO A 113 -10.63 7.37 -5.34
CA PRO A 113 -10.42 8.29 -6.45
C PRO A 113 -9.43 9.38 -6.03
N TYR A 114 -8.16 9.27 -6.43
CA TYR A 114 -7.12 10.20 -5.99
C TYR A 114 -7.01 11.42 -6.90
N LEU A 115 -7.04 11.22 -8.22
CA LEU A 115 -6.93 12.30 -9.23
C LEU A 115 -8.27 12.75 -9.80
N GLU A 116 -9.38 12.17 -9.34
CA GLU A 116 -10.72 12.43 -9.88
C GLU A 116 -11.58 13.33 -8.96
N GLY A 117 -11.08 13.70 -7.78
CA GLY A 117 -11.78 14.56 -6.83
C GLY A 117 -11.99 15.99 -7.37
N ARG A 118 -13.12 16.61 -7.02
CA ARG A 118 -13.40 18.01 -7.42
C ARG A 118 -12.32 18.98 -6.90
N GLU A 119 -11.88 18.80 -5.66
CA GLU A 119 -10.81 19.64 -5.07
C GLU A 119 -9.48 19.51 -5.83
N PHE A 120 -9.20 18.34 -6.44
CA PHE A 120 -8.01 18.15 -7.26
C PHE A 120 -8.07 18.95 -8.57
N GLN A 121 -9.25 19.07 -9.18
CA GLN A 121 -9.42 19.81 -10.44
C GLN A 121 -9.30 21.33 -10.26
N GLU A 122 -9.60 21.83 -9.06
CA GLU A 122 -9.60 23.27 -8.77
C GLU A 122 -8.27 23.78 -8.21
N ASN A 123 -7.34 22.89 -7.84
CA ASN A 123 -6.05 23.26 -7.27
C ASN A 123 -4.92 23.23 -8.32
N PRO A 124 -4.28 24.38 -8.64
CA PRO A 124 -3.20 24.46 -9.63
C PRO A 124 -1.88 23.81 -9.18
N VAL A 125 -1.70 23.47 -7.90
CA VAL A 125 -0.47 22.89 -7.34
C VAL A 125 -0.72 21.45 -6.89
N ASN A 126 -1.18 20.61 -7.80
CA ASN A 126 -1.43 19.21 -7.50
C ASN A 126 -0.24 18.31 -7.89
N LEU A 127 -0.26 17.05 -7.43
CA LEU A 127 0.83 16.10 -7.69
C LEU A 127 1.09 15.91 -9.19
N ALA A 128 0.04 15.83 -10.02
CA ALA A 128 0.19 15.65 -11.46
C ALA A 128 0.89 16.85 -12.11
N ALA A 129 0.50 18.08 -11.74
CA ALA A 129 1.18 19.30 -12.17
C ALA A 129 2.64 19.32 -11.71
N TYR A 130 2.92 18.87 -10.48
CA TYR A 130 4.30 18.75 -9.99
C TYR A 130 5.11 17.73 -10.79
N GLU A 131 4.55 16.57 -11.10
CA GLU A 131 5.22 15.55 -11.91
C GLU A 131 5.59 16.03 -13.31
N GLU A 132 4.74 16.84 -13.94
CA GLU A 132 5.06 17.48 -15.23
C GLU A 132 6.31 18.36 -15.12
N THR A 133 6.50 19.06 -13.99
CA THR A 133 7.72 19.87 -13.73
C THR A 133 8.97 19.04 -13.45
N LEU A 134 8.82 17.73 -13.18
CA LEU A 134 9.93 16.84 -12.88
C LEU A 134 10.60 16.27 -14.14
N GLU A 135 10.46 16.89 -15.33
CA GLU A 135 11.06 16.49 -16.63
C GLU A 135 12.29 15.57 -16.50
N GLY A 136 12.09 14.26 -16.69
CA GLY A 136 13.15 13.24 -16.70
C GLY A 136 13.68 12.77 -15.32
N ARG A 137 13.17 13.33 -14.22
CA ARG A 137 13.52 12.96 -12.84
C ARG A 137 12.59 11.93 -12.21
N GLY A 138 11.54 11.49 -12.92
CA GLY A 138 10.61 10.43 -12.52
C GLY A 138 10.36 10.43 -11.02
N GLY A 139 9.49 11.33 -10.55
CA GLY A 139 9.32 11.60 -9.12
C GLY A 139 9.03 10.33 -8.33
N ASP A 140 10.04 9.78 -7.66
CA ASP A 140 9.82 8.73 -6.67
C ASP A 140 8.89 9.31 -5.60
N PHE A 141 7.67 8.80 -5.48
CA PHE A 141 6.77 9.17 -4.40
C PHE A 141 6.53 7.98 -3.47
N ALA A 142 6.18 8.29 -2.23
CA ALA A 142 5.77 7.34 -1.23
C ALA A 142 4.30 7.55 -0.90
N THR A 143 3.53 6.46 -0.83
CA THR A 143 2.13 6.47 -0.42
C THR A 143 2.00 5.78 0.92
N LEU A 144 1.43 6.47 1.90
CA LEU A 144 1.12 5.94 3.21
C LEU A 144 -0.39 5.97 3.42
N ILE A 145 -1.00 4.80 3.50
CA ILE A 145 -2.43 4.65 3.73
C ILE A 145 -2.65 4.08 5.13
N THR A 146 -3.48 4.72 5.93
CA THR A 146 -3.81 4.27 7.29
C THR A 146 -5.32 4.27 7.50
N PRO A 147 -5.89 3.31 8.26
CA PRO A 147 -7.27 3.39 8.72
C PRO A 147 -7.52 4.63 9.58
N GLY A 148 -8.72 5.20 9.48
CA GLY A 148 -9.17 6.36 10.25
C GLY A 148 -8.78 7.72 9.68
N ASP A 149 -8.96 8.75 10.51
CA ASP A 149 -8.70 10.15 10.16
C ASP A 149 -7.19 10.45 10.00
N CYS A 150 -6.90 11.52 9.26
CA CYS A 150 -5.52 11.94 9.01
C CYS A 150 -4.69 12.57 10.15
N PRO A 151 -5.25 13.15 11.23
CA PRO A 151 -4.44 13.69 12.32
C PRO A 151 -4.19 12.68 13.45
N GLY A 152 -2.91 12.40 13.71
CA GLY A 152 -2.43 12.34 15.10
C GLY A 152 -2.04 11.00 15.72
N GLU A 153 -2.48 9.85 15.23
CA GLU A 153 -2.21 8.59 15.94
C GLU A 153 -0.89 7.92 15.56
N ALA A 154 -0.35 7.09 16.45
CA ALA A 154 0.76 6.19 16.14
C ALA A 154 0.33 5.25 15.02
N ILE A 155 1.14 5.14 13.94
CA ILE A 155 0.87 4.17 12.86
C ILE A 155 0.98 2.78 13.47
N ARG A 156 -0.16 2.10 13.60
CA ARG A 156 -0.23 0.69 14.00
C ARG A 156 -0.43 -0.22 12.79
N THR A 157 -1.16 0.27 11.81
CA THR A 157 -1.49 -0.45 10.58
C THR A 157 -1.25 0.47 9.39
N VAL A 158 -0.65 -0.07 8.35
CA VAL A 158 -0.48 0.56 7.05
C VAL A 158 -1.09 -0.35 6.00
N LEU A 159 -1.85 0.23 5.08
CA LEU A 159 -2.42 -0.47 3.93
C LEU A 159 -1.50 -0.22 2.74
N VAL A 160 -1.12 -1.30 2.04
CA VAL A 160 -0.32 -1.19 0.83
C VAL A 160 -1.26 -0.93 -0.33
N GLY A 161 -1.22 0.29 -0.85
CA GLY A 161 -2.02 0.69 -1.99
C GLY A 161 -1.42 0.23 -3.31
N LEU A 162 -2.26 -0.25 -4.23
CA LEU A 162 -1.92 -0.46 -5.63
C LEU A 162 -2.50 0.68 -6.47
N TRP A 163 -1.64 1.41 -7.17
CA TRP A 163 -2.09 2.40 -8.14
C TRP A 163 -2.57 1.71 -9.42
N SER A 164 -3.70 2.14 -9.96
CA SER A 164 -4.31 1.56 -11.17
C SER A 164 -5.01 2.64 -12.00
N ASP A 165 -4.93 2.51 -13.33
CA ASP A 165 -5.62 3.40 -14.27
C ASP A 165 -7.08 2.99 -14.52
N ASP A 166 -7.32 1.69 -14.64
CA ASP A 166 -8.63 1.12 -14.99
C ASP A 166 -9.29 0.40 -13.81
N GLY A 167 -8.68 0.50 -12.62
CA GLY A 167 -9.14 -0.17 -11.41
C GLY A 167 -8.87 -1.66 -11.40
N LYS A 168 -8.16 -2.21 -12.40
CA LYS A 168 -7.79 -3.62 -12.40
C LYS A 168 -6.51 -3.84 -11.61
N ARG A 169 -6.47 -4.99 -10.94
CA ARG A 169 -5.30 -5.49 -10.23
C ARG A 169 -4.32 -6.11 -11.23
N ALA A 170 -3.19 -5.46 -11.47
CA ALA A 170 -2.09 -6.05 -12.24
C ALA A 170 -1.42 -7.20 -11.46
N ALA A 171 -0.60 -8.02 -12.14
CA ALA A 171 0.27 -8.98 -11.48
C ALA A 171 1.14 -8.23 -10.46
N THR A 172 1.00 -8.58 -9.18
CA THR A 172 1.52 -7.77 -8.09
C THR A 172 3.07 -7.76 -8.11
N PRO A 173 3.71 -6.60 -8.35
CA PRO A 173 5.17 -6.49 -8.31
C PRO A 173 5.70 -6.71 -6.89
N PRO A 174 7.03 -6.84 -6.70
CA PRO A 174 7.64 -6.72 -5.38
C PRO A 174 7.23 -5.39 -4.71
N VAL A 175 7.07 -5.39 -3.40
CA VAL A 175 6.70 -4.18 -2.64
C VAL A 175 7.98 -3.49 -2.19
N GLU A 176 8.01 -2.17 -2.26
CA GLU A 176 9.09 -1.36 -1.71
C GLU A 176 8.57 -0.59 -0.50
N LEU A 177 9.31 -0.68 0.61
CA LEU A 177 9.11 0.19 1.77
C LEU A 177 10.07 1.38 1.65
N LEU A 178 9.50 2.58 1.70
CA LEU A 178 10.21 3.85 1.60
C LEU A 178 10.33 4.46 2.99
N VAL A 179 11.56 4.68 3.42
CA VAL A 179 11.92 5.07 4.79
C VAL A 179 12.63 6.41 4.77
N ASN A 180 12.21 7.29 5.65
CA ASN A 180 12.99 8.44 6.06
C ASN A 180 13.91 8.02 7.22
N GLY A 181 15.18 7.83 6.89
CA GLY A 181 16.26 7.44 7.79
C GLY A 181 16.62 8.52 8.81
N MET A 182 16.16 9.75 8.65
CA MET A 182 16.42 10.87 9.57
C MET A 182 17.90 11.04 9.91
N GLY A 183 18.77 10.85 8.91
CA GLY A 183 20.22 10.93 9.06
C GLY A 183 20.90 9.64 9.55
N ALA A 184 20.17 8.52 9.64
CA ALA A 184 20.76 7.22 9.94
C ALA A 184 21.67 6.72 8.80
N SER A 185 22.84 6.20 9.17
CA SER A 185 23.77 5.51 8.29
C SER A 185 23.31 4.13 7.78
N ASP A 186 22.40 3.46 8.50
CA ASP A 186 21.91 2.12 8.17
C ASP A 186 20.43 1.98 8.56
N VAL A 187 19.64 1.37 7.67
CA VAL A 187 18.23 1.03 7.92
C VAL A 187 18.05 -0.46 7.72
N ARG A 188 17.49 -1.10 8.75
CA ARG A 188 17.17 -2.54 8.75
C ARG A 188 15.69 -2.74 8.95
N VAL A 189 15.11 -3.62 8.15
CA VAL A 189 13.69 -3.95 8.24
C VAL A 189 13.57 -5.42 8.59
N THR A 190 12.86 -5.73 9.67
CA THR A 190 12.31 -7.07 9.87
C THR A 190 10.93 -7.09 9.23
N TRP A 191 10.68 -8.09 8.39
CA TRP A 191 9.42 -8.35 7.72
C TRP A 191 8.99 -9.78 8.04
N GLU A 192 7.86 -9.93 8.72
CA GLU A 192 7.42 -11.21 9.31
C GLU A 192 5.98 -11.54 8.90
N SER A 193 5.76 -12.80 8.50
CA SER A 193 4.46 -13.37 8.15
C SER A 193 4.27 -14.70 8.88
N GLY A 194 3.11 -15.33 8.69
CA GLY A 194 2.87 -16.70 9.15
C GLY A 194 3.83 -17.74 8.54
N GLN A 195 4.56 -17.40 7.48
CA GLN A 195 5.57 -18.26 6.85
C GLN A 195 6.98 -18.06 7.41
N GLY A 196 7.20 -17.02 8.22
CA GLY A 196 8.45 -16.79 8.94
C GLY A 196 8.89 -15.33 8.94
N ARG A 197 10.10 -15.13 9.48
CA ARG A 197 10.71 -13.82 9.69
C ARG A 197 11.90 -13.62 8.76
N ARG A 198 11.95 -12.48 8.06
CA ARG A 198 13.05 -12.10 7.17
C ARG A 198 13.67 -10.78 7.59
N LEU A 199 14.99 -10.69 7.46
CA LEU A 199 15.72 -9.43 7.58
C LEU A 199 15.95 -8.87 6.18
N VAL A 200 15.43 -7.67 5.94
CA VAL A 200 15.55 -6.93 4.70
C VAL A 200 16.58 -5.81 4.90
N ARG A 201 17.53 -5.75 3.97
CA ARG A 201 18.52 -4.67 3.89
C ARG A 201 17.98 -3.58 2.97
N CYS A 202 18.00 -2.35 3.46
CA CYS A 202 17.60 -1.20 2.67
C CYS A 202 18.79 -0.63 1.90
N VAL A 203 18.50 -0.04 0.74
CA VAL A 203 19.47 0.68 -0.07
C VAL A 203 19.24 2.18 0.13
N GLN A 204 20.32 2.90 0.42
CA GLN A 204 20.26 4.36 0.55
C GLN A 204 20.20 4.99 -0.85
N SER A 205 19.28 5.91 -1.06
CA SER A 205 19.22 6.74 -2.25
C SER A 205 20.37 7.75 -2.23
N GLN A 206 21.10 7.86 -3.35
CA GLN A 206 22.31 8.69 -3.46
C GLN A 206 22.03 10.15 -3.83
N SER A 207 20.80 10.62 -3.74
CA SER A 207 20.40 11.89 -4.36
C SER A 207 21.03 13.16 -3.77
N GLY A 208 21.87 13.07 -2.73
CA GLY A 208 22.71 14.17 -2.22
C GLY A 208 21.97 15.41 -1.72
N ARG A 209 20.64 15.40 -1.76
CA ARG A 209 19.74 16.49 -1.37
C ARG A 209 18.91 16.08 -0.15
N ARG A 210 18.32 17.08 0.52
CA ARG A 210 17.30 16.82 1.54
C ARG A 210 16.12 16.14 0.85
N VAL A 211 15.69 15.02 1.42
CA VAL A 211 14.74 14.11 0.78
C VAL A 211 13.59 13.78 1.72
N GLY A 212 12.38 13.65 1.17
CA GLY A 212 11.21 13.10 1.84
C GLY A 212 11.46 11.69 2.39
N PHE A 213 12.27 10.91 1.68
CA PHE A 213 12.80 9.60 2.10
C PHE A 213 14.13 9.31 1.39
N ASP A 214 15.04 8.64 2.09
CA ASP A 214 16.42 8.34 1.67
C ASP A 214 16.72 6.84 1.63
N PHE A 215 15.80 5.96 2.01
CA PHE A 215 16.01 4.51 1.96
C PHE A 215 14.85 3.78 1.27
N THR A 216 15.21 2.83 0.40
CA THR A 216 14.29 1.90 -0.25
C THR A 216 14.61 0.49 0.20
N CYS A 217 13.61 -0.20 0.73
CA CYS A 217 13.75 -1.56 1.23
C CYS A 217 12.90 -2.51 0.35
N PRO A 218 13.51 -3.38 -0.46
CA PRO A 218 12.78 -4.32 -1.29
C PRO A 218 12.18 -5.43 -0.42
N LEU A 219 10.86 -5.51 -0.36
CA LEU A 219 10.12 -6.49 0.39
C LEU A 219 9.69 -7.62 -0.55
N ALA A 220 10.14 -8.83 -0.23
CA ALA A 220 9.69 -10.02 -0.96
C ALA A 220 8.24 -10.32 -0.59
N TRP A 221 7.35 -10.19 -1.57
CA TRP A 221 5.95 -10.60 -1.42
C TRP A 221 5.85 -12.12 -1.44
N GLU A 222 5.11 -12.68 -0.48
CA GLU A 222 4.79 -14.11 -0.43
C GLU A 222 3.31 -14.26 -0.82
N PRO A 223 3.01 -14.99 -1.90
CA PRO A 223 1.62 -15.26 -2.28
C PRO A 223 0.86 -15.91 -1.13
N GLY A 224 -0.32 -15.37 -0.80
CA GLY A 224 -1.22 -15.89 0.23
C GLY A 224 -1.02 -15.31 1.64
N ALA A 225 -0.01 -14.47 1.88
CA ALA A 225 0.07 -13.69 3.11
C ALA A 225 -0.72 -12.38 2.97
N ALA A 226 -1.79 -12.24 3.75
CA ALA A 226 -2.62 -11.03 3.77
C ALA A 226 -2.05 -9.92 4.67
N GLU A 227 -1.26 -10.31 5.68
CA GLU A 227 -0.72 -9.42 6.70
C GLU A 227 0.75 -9.70 6.98
N TYR A 228 1.50 -8.64 7.23
CA TYR A 228 2.88 -8.69 7.68
C TYR A 228 3.11 -7.81 8.90
N THR A 229 3.91 -8.30 9.84
CA THR A 229 4.47 -7.48 10.92
C THR A 229 5.80 -6.90 10.47
N VAL A 230 5.92 -5.57 10.55
CA VAL A 230 7.06 -4.82 10.04
C VAL A 230 7.73 -4.07 11.17
N THR A 231 9.03 -4.25 11.33
CA THR A 231 9.84 -3.48 12.26
C THR A 231 10.99 -2.81 11.54
N VAL A 232 10.98 -1.48 11.52
CA VAL A 232 12.06 -0.65 10.96
C VAL A 232 12.98 -0.23 12.09
N THR A 233 14.29 -0.42 11.91
CA THR A 233 15.32 0.00 12.85
C THR A 233 16.29 0.93 12.14
N LEU A 234 16.40 2.15 12.67
CA LEU A 234 17.35 3.16 12.22
C LEU A 234 18.64 3.04 13.04
N ARG A 235 19.79 3.11 12.37
CA ARG A 235 21.10 2.97 13.01
C ARG A 235 22.08 4.04 12.57
N GLU A 236 22.77 4.63 13.54
CA GLU A 236 23.86 5.58 13.33
C GLU A 236 25.12 5.02 13.96
N LEU A 237 26.18 4.88 13.16
CA LEU A 237 27.47 4.33 13.60
C LEU A 237 27.32 2.99 14.35
N GLY A 238 26.37 2.16 13.91
CA GLY A 238 26.07 0.86 14.49
C GLY A 238 25.12 0.87 15.70
N MET A 239 24.79 2.02 16.28
CA MET A 239 23.85 2.15 17.40
C MET A 239 22.43 2.36 16.90
N VAL A 240 21.43 1.81 17.61
CA VAL A 240 20.01 2.03 17.27
C VAL A 240 19.59 3.43 17.71
N THR A 241 19.14 4.25 16.77
CA THR A 241 18.68 5.63 17.03
C THR A 241 17.16 5.78 16.92
N GLY A 242 16.49 4.82 16.29
CA GLY A 242 15.04 4.82 16.14
C GLY A 242 14.48 3.46 15.82
N ARG A 243 13.21 3.24 16.18
CA ARG A 243 12.45 2.04 15.83
C ARG A 243 11.00 2.41 15.53
N ALA A 244 10.46 1.81 14.48
CA ALA A 244 9.04 1.84 14.16
C ALA A 244 8.52 0.41 14.02
N HIS A 245 7.28 0.17 14.44
CA HIS A 245 6.65 -1.13 14.39
C HIS A 245 5.20 -0.95 13.93
N PHE A 246 4.78 -1.72 12.92
CA PHE A 246 3.45 -1.63 12.34
C PHE A 246 3.07 -2.92 11.60
N ARG A 247 1.77 -3.08 11.35
CA ARG A 247 1.21 -4.12 10.49
C ARG A 247 1.05 -3.57 9.08
N ALA A 248 1.45 -4.33 8.07
CA ALA A 248 1.23 -4.02 6.67
C ALA A 248 0.21 -4.98 6.08
N LEU A 249 -0.90 -4.46 5.57
CA LEU A 249 -1.93 -5.23 4.88
C LEU A 249 -1.74 -5.09 3.38
N LEU A 250 -1.80 -6.21 2.66
CA LEU A 250 -1.68 -6.24 1.21
C LEU A 250 -3.05 -6.53 0.58
N PRO A 251 -3.33 -5.95 -0.62
CA PRO A 251 -4.55 -6.24 -1.35
C PRO A 251 -4.65 -7.72 -1.69
#